data_AF-A0A965PSC2-F1
#
_entry.id   AF-A0A965PSC2-F1
#
_cell.length_a   1.000
_cell.length_b   1.000
_cell.length_c   1.000
_cell.angle_alpha   90.00
_cell.angle_beta   90.00
_cell.angle_gamma   90.00
#
_symmetry.space_group_name_H-M   'P 1'
#
loop_
_entity.id
_entity.type
_entity.pdbx_description
1 polymer ?
#
loop_
_entity_poly.entity_id
_entity_poly.type
_entity_poly.pdbx_seq_one_letter_code
_entity_poly.pdbx_strand_id
1 'polypeptide(L)'
;QATLASKRQRAKGLGDTRPTFRRLGAIVRQLRRDLCLPSCAKLGVQNECSYKTIQRDIDLLRDFFGYPLEYDKAKYVYKLAGPLPKAVL
;
A
#
# COMPACT_ATOMS: atom_id res chain seq x y z
N GLN A 1 9.78 -26.15 -1.26
CA GLN A 1 8.94 -24.94 -1.11
C GLN A 1 8.01 -25.12 0.09
N ALA A 2 7.71 -24.07 0.86
CA ALA A 2 6.84 -24.18 2.04
C ALA A 2 5.35 -24.25 1.66
N THR A 3 4.60 -25.15 2.29
CA THR A 3 3.17 -25.40 2.03
C THR A 3 2.28 -24.24 2.50
N LEU A 4 1.10 -24.09 1.89
CA LEU A 4 0.07 -23.12 2.31
C LEU A 4 -0.32 -23.27 3.79
N ALA A 5 -0.32 -24.51 4.31
CA ALA A 5 -0.56 -24.81 5.71
C ALA A 5 0.54 -24.25 6.63
N SER A 6 1.82 -24.42 6.27
CA SER A 6 2.95 -23.90 7.04
C SER A 6 2.94 -22.37 7.13
N LYS A 7 2.58 -21.69 6.04
CA LYS A 7 2.44 -20.22 6.03
C LYS A 7 1.30 -19.74 6.93
N ARG A 8 0.14 -20.41 6.91
CA ARG A 8 -1.01 -20.09 7.76
C ARG A 8 -0.70 -20.28 9.25
N GLN A 9 0.03 -21.34 9.59
CA GLN A 9 0.42 -21.63 10.97
C GLN A 9 1.31 -20.54 11.57
N ARG A 10 2.26 -20.04 10.77
CA ARG A 10 3.15 -18.94 11.17
C ARG A 10 2.40 -17.63 11.39
N ALA A 11 1.40 -17.35 10.56
CA ALA A 11 0.56 -16.15 10.68
C ALA A 11 -0.40 -16.19 11.88
N LYS A 12 -0.78 -17.39 12.34
CA LYS A 12 -1.73 -17.60 13.46
C LYS A 12 -1.17 -17.15 14.81
N GLY A 13 0.16 -17.13 14.99
CA GLY A 13 0.83 -16.65 16.21
C GLY A 13 1.28 -15.18 16.19
N LEU A 14 1.12 -14.49 15.06
CA LEU A 14 1.58 -13.11 14.85
C LEU A 14 0.45 -12.08 14.73
N GLY A 15 -0.81 -12.51 14.86
CA GLY A 15 -1.93 -11.60 15.02
C GLY A 15 -2.32 -10.76 13.80
N ASP A 16 -1.96 -11.12 12.57
CA ASP A 16 -2.65 -10.66 11.35
C ASP A 16 -2.26 -11.56 10.18
N THR A 17 -3.23 -12.19 9.51
CA THR A 17 -2.91 -13.05 8.36
C THR A 17 -2.69 -12.26 7.08
N ARG A 18 -3.02 -10.96 7.03
CA ARG A 18 -2.91 -10.12 5.82
C ARG A 18 -2.56 -8.65 6.10
N PRO A 19 -1.44 -8.37 6.81
CA PRO A 19 -1.05 -7.00 7.15
C PRO A 19 -0.87 -6.11 5.91
N THR A 20 -0.44 -6.67 4.78
CA THR A 20 -0.33 -5.92 3.50
C THR A 20 -1.69 -5.44 3.00
N PHE A 21 -2.72 -6.29 2.95
CA PHE A 21 -4.04 -5.87 2.47
C PHE A 21 -4.68 -4.81 3.37
N ARG A 22 -4.46 -4.88 4.69
CA ARG A 22 -4.91 -3.84 5.61
C ARG A 22 -4.24 -2.50 5.33
N ARG A 23 -2.91 -2.48 5.14
CA ARG A 23 -2.17 -1.26 4.78
C ARG A 23 -2.60 -0.70 3.43
N LEU A 24 -2.73 -1.55 2.41
CA LEU A 24 -3.23 -1.12 1.09
C LEU A 24 -4.60 -0.47 1.20
N GLY A 25 -5.53 -1.07 1.96
CA GLY A 25 -6.85 -0.50 2.20
C GLY A 25 -6.79 0.85 2.95
N ALA A 26 -5.84 1.05 3.86
CA ALA A 26 -5.63 2.34 4.52
C ALA A 26 -5.09 3.40 3.54
N ILE A 27 -4.05 3.05 2.77
CA ILE A 27 -3.44 3.91 1.75
C ILE A 27 -4.47 4.31 0.68
N VAL A 28 -5.24 3.35 0.14
CA VAL A 28 -6.26 3.62 -0.89
C VAL A 28 -7.38 4.52 -0.36
N ARG A 29 -7.83 4.32 0.89
CA ARG A 29 -8.83 5.21 1.50
C ARG A 29 -8.32 6.63 1.60
N GLN A 30 -7.07 6.82 1.99
CA GLN A 30 -6.43 8.13 2.04
C GLN A 30 -6.32 8.75 0.64
N LEU A 31 -5.83 7.99 -0.34
CA LEU A 31 -5.72 8.44 -1.73
C LEU A 31 -7.07 8.89 -2.31
N ARG A 32 -8.14 8.12 -2.08
CA ARG A 32 -9.49 8.44 -2.59
C ARG A 32 -10.07 9.70 -1.95
N ARG A 33 -9.75 9.97 -0.69
CA ARG A 33 -10.21 11.16 0.04
C ARG A 33 -9.42 12.40 -0.34
N ASP A 34 -8.10 12.28 -0.38
CA ASP A 34 -7.19 13.44 -0.47
C ASP A 34 -6.68 13.67 -1.90
N LEU A 35 -6.98 12.76 -2.84
CA LEU A 35 -6.49 12.69 -4.23
C LEU A 35 -4.95 12.72 -4.37
N CYS A 36 -4.26 12.56 -3.24
CA CYS A 36 -2.82 12.51 -3.12
C CYS A 36 -2.43 11.66 -1.90
N LEU A 37 -1.18 11.25 -1.87
CA LEU A 37 -0.56 10.57 -0.75
C LEU A 37 0.72 11.30 -0.34
N PRO A 38 1.02 11.37 0.97
CA PRO A 38 2.30 11.90 1.41
C PRO A 38 3.45 10.94 1.03
N SER A 39 4.68 11.36 1.29
CA SER A 39 5.87 10.54 1.01
C SER A 39 5.81 9.17 1.71
N CYS A 40 6.52 8.17 1.16
CA CYS A 40 6.59 6.82 1.75
C CYS A 40 7.07 6.83 3.20
N ALA A 41 7.93 7.79 3.58
CA ALA A 41 8.38 7.94 4.95
C ALA A 41 7.25 8.35 5.90
N LYS A 42 6.43 9.34 5.50
CA LYS A 42 5.27 9.79 6.29
C LYS A 42 4.20 8.70 6.39
N LEU A 43 3.91 8.03 5.27
CA LEU A 43 3.01 6.87 5.26
C LEU A 43 3.53 5.73 6.15
N GLY A 44 4.85 5.53 6.20
CA GLY A 44 5.48 4.50 7.03
C GLY A 44 5.25 4.75 8.52
N VAL A 45 5.42 6.00 8.96
CA VAL A 45 5.09 6.39 10.34
C VAL A 45 3.60 6.15 10.65
N GLN A 46 2.70 6.55 9.73
CA GLN A 46 1.24 6.39 9.91
C GLN A 46 0.78 4.93 9.96
N ASN A 47 1.50 4.02 9.30
CA ASN A 47 1.17 2.60 9.23
C ASN A 47 2.15 1.73 10.03
N GLU A 48 2.94 2.34 10.91
CA GLU A 48 3.91 1.68 11.80
C GLU A 48 4.84 0.68 11.08
N CYS A 49 5.37 1.08 9.92
CA CYS A 49 6.24 0.24 9.11
C CYS A 49 7.34 1.04 8.40
N SER A 50 8.32 0.32 7.85
CA SER A 50 9.42 0.96 7.14
C SER A 50 8.94 1.65 5.85
N TYR A 51 9.61 2.74 5.45
CA TYR A 51 9.33 3.38 4.17
C TYR A 51 9.50 2.42 2.97
N LYS A 52 10.38 1.41 3.10
CA LYS A 52 10.59 0.36 2.08
C LYS A 52 9.41 -0.60 1.96
N THR A 53 8.66 -0.79 3.03
CA THR A 53 7.41 -1.56 3.03
C THR A 53 6.34 -0.77 2.30
N ILE A 54 6.18 0.51 2.62
CA ILE A 54 5.25 1.39 1.91
C ILE A 54 5.60 1.49 0.43
N GLN A 55 6.87 1.63 0.08
CA GLN A 55 7.29 1.69 -1.32
C GLN A 55 6.80 0.45 -2.09
N ARG A 56 6.98 -0.75 -1.53
CA ARG A 56 6.44 -1.99 -2.12
C ARG A 56 4.92 -2.02 -2.20
N ASP A 57 4.23 -1.46 -1.18
CA ASP A 57 2.77 -1.36 -1.20
C ASP A 57 2.31 -0.39 -2.32
N ILE A 58 3.00 0.73 -2.54
CA ILE A 58 2.74 1.67 -3.65
C ILE A 58 3.06 1.02 -5.00
N ASP A 59 4.17 0.31 -5.13
CA ASP A 59 4.53 -0.42 -6.35
C ASP A 59 3.46 -1.47 -6.67
N LEU A 60 2.95 -2.19 -5.66
CA LEU A 60 1.85 -3.13 -5.83
C LEU A 60 0.56 -2.42 -6.27
N LEU A 61 0.25 -1.24 -5.73
CA LEU A 61 -0.88 -0.42 -6.19
C LEU A 61 -0.75 -0.02 -7.67
N ARG A 62 0.45 0.33 -8.12
CA ARG A 62 0.72 0.71 -9.51
C ARG A 62 0.69 -0.48 -10.45
N ASP A 63 1.48 -1.50 -10.15
CA ASP A 63 1.80 -2.58 -11.08
C ASP A 63 0.73 -3.65 -11.11
N PHE A 64 0.13 -3.98 -9.95
CA PHE A 64 -0.85 -5.06 -9.84
C PHE A 64 -2.29 -4.56 -9.84
N PHE A 65 -2.53 -3.43 -9.19
CA PHE A 65 -3.86 -2.86 -9.02
C PHE A 65 -4.16 -1.72 -10.01
N GLY A 66 -3.19 -1.30 -10.83
CA GLY A 66 -3.40 -0.35 -11.92
C GLY A 66 -3.72 1.08 -11.45
N TYR A 67 -3.31 1.47 -10.25
CA TYR A 67 -3.47 2.86 -9.80
C TYR A 67 -2.52 3.79 -10.55
N PRO A 68 -3.01 4.87 -11.19
CA PRO A 68 -2.18 5.82 -11.91
C PRO A 68 -1.51 6.79 -10.93
N LEU A 69 -0.56 6.29 -10.14
CA LEU A 69 0.21 7.09 -9.17
C LEU A 69 1.50 7.60 -9.79
N GLU A 70 1.71 8.91 -9.67
CA GLU A 70 2.96 9.58 -10.04
C GLU A 70 3.59 10.27 -8.84
N TYR A 71 4.91 10.18 -8.74
CA TYR A 71 5.65 10.88 -7.69
C TYR A 71 6.00 12.31 -8.12
N ASP A 72 5.49 13.28 -7.37
CA ASP A 72 5.85 14.69 -7.49
C ASP A 72 7.07 14.97 -6.58
N LYS A 73 8.24 15.11 -7.20
CA LYS A 73 9.51 15.39 -6.50
C LYS A 73 9.56 16.78 -5.87
N ALA A 74 8.83 17.76 -6.42
CA ALA A 74 8.84 19.13 -5.89
C ALA A 74 8.05 19.22 -4.59
N LYS A 75 6.94 18.47 -4.50
CA LYS A 75 6.05 18.44 -3.34
C LYS A 75 6.29 17.25 -2.41
N TYR A 76 7.11 16.29 -2.83
CA TYR A 76 7.37 15.03 -2.11
C TYR A 76 6.09 14.23 -1.81
N VAL A 77 5.17 14.18 -2.77
CA VAL A 77 3.88 13.48 -2.67
C VAL A 77 3.67 12.54 -3.85
N TYR A 78 2.80 11.55 -3.70
CA TYR A 78 2.23 10.86 -4.85
C TYR A 78 0.89 11.49 -5.19
N LYS A 79 0.66 11.75 -6.48
CA LYS A 79 -0.59 12.29 -7.01
C LYS A 79 -1.25 11.27 -7.92
N LEU A 80 -2.58 11.38 -8.04
CA LEU A 80 -3.31 10.67 -9.07
C LEU A 80 -3.07 11.36 -10.42
N ALA A 81 -2.59 10.61 -11.42
CA ALA A 81 -2.29 11.11 -12.77
C ALA A 81 -3.31 10.68 -13.82
N GLY A 82 -4.34 9.93 -13.42
CA GLY A 82 -5.37 9.42 -14.32
C GLY A 82 -6.62 8.99 -13.57
N PRO A 83 -7.61 8.40 -14.26
CA PRO A 83 -8.83 7.92 -13.61
C PRO A 83 -8.53 6.77 -12.64
N LEU A 84 -9.26 6.71 -11.53
CA LEU A 84 -9.19 5.57 -10.62
C LEU A 84 -9.62 4.28 -11.35
N PRO A 85 -8.94 3.15 -11.11
CA PRO A 85 -9.34 1.88 -11.68
C PRO A 85 -10.73 1.45 -11.16
N LYS A 86 -11.54 0.81 -12.03
CA LYS A 86 -12.98 0.56 -11.80
C LYS A 86 -13.30 -0.22 -10.52
N ALA A 87 -12.47 -1.18 -10.12
CA ALA A 87 -12.74 -2.01 -8.96
C ALA A 87 -11.45 -2.57 -8.40
N VAL A 88 -10.92 -1.92 -7.37
CA VAL A 88 -9.71 -2.40 -6.73
C VAL A 88 -9.71 -2.02 -5.25
N LEU A 89 -9.82 -3.07 -4.43
CA LEU A 89 -9.87 -3.10 -2.95
C LEU A 89 -11.16 -2.57 -2.29
#